data_AF-A0A3C0HP25-F1
#
_entry.id   AF-A0A3C0HP25-F1
#
_cell.length_a   1.000
_cell.length_b   1.000
_cell.length_c   1.000
_cell.angle_alpha   90.00
_cell.angle_beta   90.00
_cell.angle_gamma   90.00
#
_symmetry.space_group_name_H-M   'P 1'
#
loop_
_entity.id
_entity.type
_entity.pdbx_description
1 polymer ?
#
loop_
_entity_poly.entity_id
_entity_poly.type
_entity_poly.pdbx_seq_one_letter_code
_entity_poly.pdbx_strand_id
1 'polypeptide(L)'
;MTGAAEPIVRDTTRFSGWRIMALATITLGLTGPGQTIGVSVFIDHFADTLDLSKNAISAGYAIGTLCGSLTLPTVGRLVDRYGVRRAMTTIGVLFALGLTYMSGVQGLVTLTIGFFFIRMLGQGSLSL
;
A
#
# COMPACT_ATOMS: atom_id res chain seq x y z
N MET A 1 52.31 19.68 -17.56
CA MET A 1 51.79 18.30 -17.46
C MET A 1 51.14 18.16 -16.08
N THR A 2 49.90 18.64 -15.97
CA THR A 2 49.11 18.71 -14.73
C THR A 2 48.09 17.59 -14.72
N GLY A 3 48.29 16.61 -13.85
CA GLY A 3 47.31 15.56 -13.54
C GLY A 3 47.29 15.36 -12.03
N ALA A 4 46.85 16.38 -11.29
CA ALA A 4 46.58 16.21 -9.87
C ALA A 4 45.38 15.26 -9.74
N ALA A 5 45.60 14.08 -9.17
CA ALA A 5 44.55 13.13 -8.90
C ALA A 5 43.53 13.77 -7.93
N GLU A 6 42.27 13.87 -8.36
CA GLU A 6 41.19 14.30 -7.48
C GLU A 6 41.06 13.36 -6.28
N PRO A 7 40.90 13.89 -5.06
CA PRO A 7 40.67 13.06 -3.89
C PRO A 7 39.28 12.41 -4.01
N ILE A 8 39.26 11.07 -4.07
CA ILE A 8 38.02 10.30 -3.97
C ILE A 8 37.47 10.49 -2.55
N VAL A 9 36.52 11.41 -2.41
CA VAL A 9 35.76 11.60 -1.17
C VAL A 9 34.89 10.36 -0.98
N ARG A 10 35.38 9.38 -0.21
CA ARG A 10 34.55 8.27 0.26
C ARG A 10 33.65 8.80 1.36
N ASP A 11 32.39 9.06 1.02
CA ASP A 11 31.38 9.46 1.97
C ASP A 11 31.24 8.34 3.03
N THR A 12 31.68 8.61 4.26
CA THR A 12 31.72 7.63 5.37
C THR A 12 30.38 7.52 6.09
N THR A 13 29.27 7.76 5.39
CA THR A 13 27.95 7.52 5.96
C THR A 13 27.83 6.04 6.28
N ARG A 14 27.82 5.68 7.58
CA ARG A 14 27.52 4.33 8.06
C ARG A 14 26.39 3.74 7.22
N PHE A 15 26.62 2.58 6.61
CA PHE A 15 25.70 1.94 5.67
C PHE A 15 24.28 1.88 6.27
N SER A 16 23.41 2.81 5.87
CA SER A 16 22.02 2.89 6.34
C SER A 16 21.16 1.75 5.81
N GLY A 17 21.70 0.89 4.93
CA GLY A 17 20.96 -0.17 4.26
C GLY A 17 20.29 -1.14 5.22
N TRP A 18 20.91 -1.50 6.35
CA TRP A 18 20.27 -2.37 7.35
C TRP A 18 19.04 -1.73 7.99
N ARG A 19 19.08 -0.43 8.29
CA ARG A 19 17.93 0.31 8.84
C ARG A 19 16.81 0.43 7.81
N ILE A 20 17.17 0.71 6.56
CA ILE A 20 16.20 0.83 5.46
C ILE A 20 15.56 -0.53 5.18
N MET A 21 16.34 -1.61 5.17
CA MET A 21 15.85 -2.97 4.99
C MET A 21 14.87 -3.36 6.09
N ALA A 22 15.22 -3.13 7.36
CA ALA A 22 14.32 -3.40 8.48
C ALA A 22 13.00 -2.62 8.36
N LEU A 23 13.07 -1.33 8.01
CA LEU A 23 11.88 -0.50 7.78
C LEU A 23 11.04 -1.00 6.60
N ALA A 24 11.67 -1.42 5.50
CA ALA A 24 10.98 -1.97 4.33
C ALA A 24 10.28 -3.28 4.69
N THR A 25 10.94 -4.18 5.40
CA THR A 25 10.35 -5.45 5.87
C THR A 25 9.15 -5.21 6.78
N ILE A 26 9.25 -4.28 7.73
CA ILE A 26 8.13 -3.91 8.61
C ILE A 26 6.98 -3.34 7.78
N THR A 27 7.28 -2.42 6.86
CA THR A 27 6.27 -1.78 6.00
C THR A 27 5.53 -2.83 5.17
N LEU A 28 6.26 -3.74 4.52
CA LEU A 28 5.69 -4.84 3.74
C LEU A 28 4.80 -5.74 4.60
N GLY A 29 5.23 -6.11 5.81
CA GLY A 29 4.42 -6.88 6.75
C GLY A 29 3.13 -6.16 7.16
N LEU A 30 3.20 -4.85 7.41
CA LEU A 30 2.05 -4.03 7.77
C LEU A 30 1.04 -3.84 6.62
N THR A 31 1.43 -4.11 5.36
CA THR A 31 0.48 -4.11 4.23
C THR A 31 -0.47 -5.32 4.23
N GLY A 32 -0.34 -6.26 5.16
CA GLY A 32 -1.14 -7.49 5.27
C GLY A 32 -2.64 -7.31 5.02
N PRO A 33 -3.34 -6.33 5.64
CA PRO A 33 -4.76 -6.10 5.40
C PRO A 33 -5.12 -5.70 3.97
N GLY A 34 -4.18 -5.13 3.21
CA GLY A 34 -4.35 -4.80 1.79
C GLY A 34 -4.07 -5.98 0.85
N GLN A 35 -3.51 -7.08 1.36
CA GLN A 35 -3.21 -8.28 0.59
C GLN A 35 -4.39 -9.25 0.58
N THR A 36 -4.46 -10.09 -0.45
CA THR A 36 -5.56 -11.06 -0.62
C THR A 36 -5.66 -12.03 0.55
N ILE A 37 -4.52 -12.47 1.10
CA ILE A 37 -4.49 -13.37 2.25
C ILE A 37 -5.06 -12.69 3.51
N GLY A 38 -4.77 -11.40 3.71
CA GLY A 38 -5.31 -10.65 4.85
C GLY A 38 -6.82 -10.46 4.73
N VAL A 39 -7.31 -10.06 3.56
CA VAL A 39 -8.75 -9.82 3.35
C VAL A 39 -9.55 -11.12 3.41
N SER A 40 -9.02 -12.25 2.94
CA SER A 40 -9.76 -13.53 2.95
C SER A 40 -10.21 -13.98 4.33
N VAL A 41 -9.46 -13.62 5.39
CA VAL A 41 -9.82 -13.95 6.77
C VAL A 41 -11.09 -13.22 7.23
N PHE A 42 -11.38 -12.05 6.66
CA PHE A 42 -12.53 -11.22 7.04
C PHE A 42 -13.77 -11.43 6.17
N ILE A 43 -13.68 -12.17 5.06
CA ILE A 43 -14.82 -12.37 4.13
C ILE A 43 -16.03 -12.97 4.86
N ASP A 44 -15.79 -13.97 5.72
CA ASP A 44 -16.87 -14.60 6.48
C ASP A 44 -17.47 -13.63 7.51
N HIS A 45 -16.63 -12.84 8.18
CA HIS A 45 -17.12 -11.80 9.09
C HIS A 45 -17.94 -10.73 8.38
N PHE A 46 -17.53 -10.28 7.18
CA PHE A 46 -18.32 -9.34 6.39
C PHE A 46 -19.64 -9.94 5.94
N ALA A 47 -19.67 -11.22 5.59
CA ALA A 47 -20.90 -11.90 5.20
C ALA A 47 -21.91 -11.92 6.35
N ASP A 48 -21.45 -12.30 7.55
CA ASP A 48 -22.30 -12.43 8.73
C ASP A 48 -22.73 -11.06 9.29
N THR A 49 -21.85 -10.06 9.29
CA THR A 49 -22.14 -8.74 9.89
C THR A 49 -22.94 -7.80 8.99
N LEU A 50 -22.79 -7.93 7.67
CA LEU A 50 -23.45 -7.06 6.69
C LEU A 50 -24.65 -7.73 6.01
N ASP A 51 -24.96 -8.98 6.37
CA ASP A 51 -25.99 -9.83 5.73
C ASP A 51 -25.80 -9.89 4.20
N LEU A 52 -24.55 -10.06 3.77
CA LEU A 52 -24.16 -10.10 2.36
C LEU A 52 -23.72 -11.50 1.96
N SER A 53 -24.04 -11.91 0.73
CA SER A 53 -23.49 -13.15 0.19
C SER A 53 -21.97 -13.02 -0.03
N LYS A 54 -21.23 -14.11 0.23
CA LYS A 54 -19.78 -14.19 -0.05
C LYS A 54 -19.45 -13.90 -1.52
N ASN A 55 -20.35 -14.24 -2.44
CA ASN A 55 -20.22 -13.90 -3.87
C ASN A 55 -20.27 -12.38 -4.10
N ALA A 56 -21.22 -11.67 -3.47
CA ALA A 56 -21.31 -10.22 -3.59
C ALA A 56 -20.06 -9.53 -3.03
N ILE A 57 -19.57 -9.97 -1.87
CA ILE A 57 -18.34 -9.45 -1.26
C ILE A 57 -17.13 -9.71 -2.17
N SER A 58 -17.00 -10.93 -2.72
CA SER A 58 -15.91 -11.28 -3.63
C SER A 58 -15.95 -10.47 -4.93
N ALA A 59 -17.15 -10.23 -5.48
CA ALA A 59 -17.33 -9.37 -6.64
C ALA A 59 -16.95 -7.91 -6.33
N GLY A 60 -17.39 -7.38 -5.18
CA GLY A 60 -17.00 -6.04 -4.71
C GLY A 60 -15.48 -5.92 -4.53
N TYR A 61 -14.84 -6.94 -3.96
CA TYR A 61 -13.39 -7.01 -3.84
C TYR A 61 -12.70 -7.00 -5.21
N ALA A 62 -13.17 -7.82 -6.16
CA ALA A 62 -12.61 -7.87 -7.51
C ALA A 62 -12.76 -6.52 -8.24
N ILE A 63 -13.93 -5.89 -8.16
CA ILE A 63 -14.19 -4.58 -8.75
C ILE A 63 -13.27 -3.52 -8.13
N GLY A 64 -13.21 -3.44 -6.80
CA GLY A 64 -12.34 -2.52 -6.09
C GLY A 64 -10.86 -2.72 -6.45
N THR A 65 -10.43 -3.98 -6.58
CA THR A 65 -9.08 -4.34 -7.04
C THR A 65 -8.79 -3.84 -8.44
N LEU A 66 -9.70 -4.09 -9.39
CA LEU A 66 -9.52 -3.71 -10.78
C LEU A 66 -9.44 -2.19 -10.91
N CYS A 67 -10.37 -1.46 -10.28
CA CYS A 67 -10.34 -0.01 -10.25
C CYS A 67 -9.03 0.52 -9.61
N GLY A 68 -8.57 -0.10 -8.52
CA GLY A 68 -7.30 0.24 -7.88
C GLY A 68 -6.11 0.00 -8.80
N SER A 69 -6.08 -1.14 -9.48
CA SER A 69 -4.99 -1.48 -10.40
C SER A 69 -4.88 -0.52 -11.58
N LEU A 70 -6.01 -0.02 -12.09
CA LEU A 70 -6.05 1.00 -13.15
C LEU A 70 -5.52 2.37 -12.70
N THR A 71 -5.54 2.66 -11.40
CA THR A 71 -5.03 3.92 -10.83
C THR A 71 -3.56 3.85 -10.44
N LEU A 72 -2.97 2.66 -10.29
CA LEU A 72 -1.55 2.47 -9.94
C LEU A 72 -0.56 3.16 -10.88
N PRO A 73 -0.71 3.15 -12.23
CA PRO A 73 0.23 3.85 -13.10
C PRO A 73 0.30 5.37 -12.85
N THR A 74 -0.81 5.96 -12.40
CA THR A 74 -0.86 7.38 -12.05
C THR A 74 -0.20 7.62 -10.69
N VAL A 75 -0.41 6.71 -9.72
CA VAL A 75 0.26 6.77 -8.42
C VAL A 75 1.77 6.60 -8.56
N GLY A 76 2.25 5.65 -9.38
CA GLY A 76 3.68 5.45 -9.65
C GLY A 76 4.33 6.72 -10.22
N ARG A 77 3.70 7.36 -11.22
CA ARG A 77 4.17 8.66 -11.75
C ARG A 77 4.24 9.75 -10.69
N LEU A 78 3.32 9.73 -9.72
CA LEU A 78 3.31 10.68 -8.60
C LEU A 78 4.48 10.41 -7.65
N VAL A 79 4.74 9.14 -7.33
CA VAL A 79 5.88 8.70 -6.50
C VAL A 79 7.19 9.16 -7.13
N ASP A 80 7.35 8.94 -8.44
CA ASP A 80 8.55 9.33 -9.18
C ASP A 80 8.76 10.85 -9.17
N ARG A 81 7.69 11.64 -9.28
CA ARG A 81 7.75 13.11 -9.32
C ARG A 81 8.08 13.74 -7.97
N TYR A 82 7.50 13.25 -6.87
CA TYR A 82 7.63 13.85 -5.54
C TYR A 82 8.72 13.20 -4.67
N GLY A 83 9.32 12.12 -5.17
CA GLY A 83 10.37 11.35 -4.50
C GLY A 83 9.81 10.31 -3.54
N VAL A 84 10.41 9.12 -3.56
CA VAL A 84 10.00 7.91 -2.81
C VAL A 84 9.74 8.20 -1.34
N ARG A 85 10.63 8.94 -0.66
CA ARG A 85 10.53 9.15 0.79
C ARG A 85 9.24 9.86 1.21
N ARG A 86 8.86 10.94 0.51
CA ARG A 86 7.64 11.70 0.82
C ARG A 86 6.39 10.95 0.36
N ALA A 87 6.48 10.29 -0.78
CA ALA A 87 5.38 9.53 -1.35
C ALA A 87 5.00 8.35 -0.44
N MET A 88 5.96 7.52 0.01
CA MET A 88 5.68 6.37 0.87
C MET A 88 5.07 6.79 2.21
N THR A 89 5.53 7.88 2.83
CA THR A 89 4.90 8.40 4.06
C THR A 89 3.45 8.83 3.80
N THR A 90 3.19 9.52 2.70
CA THR A 90 1.83 9.95 2.33
C THR A 90 0.91 8.76 2.07
N ILE A 91 1.39 7.78 1.29
CA ILE A 91 0.65 6.55 1.00
C ILE A 91 0.37 5.78 2.29
N GLY A 92 1.34 5.68 3.20
CA GLY A 92 1.15 5.02 4.50
C GLY A 92 0.07 5.69 5.36
N VAL A 93 0.04 7.02 5.41
CA VAL A 93 -1.03 7.78 6.11
C VAL A 93 -2.39 7.54 5.45
N LEU A 94 -2.45 7.60 4.11
CA LEU A 94 -3.69 7.31 3.38
C LEU A 94 -4.14 5.86 3.61
N PHE A 95 -3.22 4.90 3.70
CA PHE A 95 -3.54 3.51 3.98
C PHE A 95 -4.14 3.36 5.38
N ALA A 96 -3.57 4.01 6.39
CA ALA A 96 -4.14 4.03 7.74
C ALA A 96 -5.55 4.64 7.77
N LEU A 97 -5.79 5.71 7.00
CA LEU A 97 -7.14 6.28 6.84
C LEU A 97 -8.09 5.30 6.14
N GLY A 98 -7.62 4.58 5.12
CA GLY A 98 -8.40 3.52 4.46
C GLY A 98 -8.77 2.38 5.40
N LEU A 99 -7.87 1.97 6.29
CA LEU A 99 -8.17 1.00 7.34
C LEU A 99 -9.17 1.53 8.35
N THR A 100 -9.06 2.81 8.72
CA THR A 100 -10.03 3.46 9.62
C THR A 100 -11.41 3.51 8.97
N TYR A 101 -11.48 3.81 7.67
CA TYR A 101 -12.72 3.77 6.90
C TYR A 101 -13.34 2.37 6.87
N MET A 102 -12.53 1.31 6.77
CA MET A 102 -13.03 -0.08 6.84
C MET A 102 -13.76 -0.39 8.15
N SER A 103 -13.41 0.27 9.26
CA SER A 103 -14.12 0.11 10.54
C SER A 103 -15.56 0.65 10.53
N GLY A 104 -15.91 1.53 9.59
CA GLY A 104 -17.22 2.16 9.49
C GLY A 104 -18.08 1.62 8.34
N VAL A 105 -17.68 0.51 7.72
CA VAL A 105 -18.39 -0.07 6.56
C VAL A 105 -19.73 -0.68 7.01
N GLN A 106 -20.80 -0.35 6.29
CA GLN A 106 -22.18 -0.75 6.62
C GLN A 106 -22.89 -1.50 5.49
N GLY A 107 -22.25 -1.66 4.33
CA GLY A 107 -22.83 -2.39 3.20
C GLY A 107 -21.89 -2.55 2.01
N LEU A 108 -22.40 -3.16 0.94
CA LEU A 108 -21.60 -3.61 -0.20
C LEU A 108 -20.84 -2.48 -0.92
N VAL A 109 -21.47 -1.32 -1.11
CA VAL A 109 -20.85 -0.17 -1.80
C VAL A 109 -19.71 0.40 -0.95
N THR A 110 -19.98 0.65 0.34
CA THR A 110 -18.95 1.14 1.27
C THR A 110 -17.81 0.15 1.41
N LEU A 111 -18.10 -1.16 1.41
CA LEU A 111 -17.10 -2.23 1.48
C LEU A 111 -16.24 -2.26 0.21
N THR A 112 -16.85 -2.11 -0.97
CA THR A 112 -16.15 -2.08 -2.26
C THR A 112 -15.20 -0.88 -2.36
N ILE A 113 -15.64 0.30 -1.90
CA ILE A 113 -14.79 1.49 -1.80
C ILE A 113 -13.64 1.24 -0.82
N GLY A 114 -13.91 0.59 0.31
CA GLY A 114 -12.89 0.20 1.27
C GLY A 114 -11.85 -0.74 0.67
N PHE A 115 -12.28 -1.79 -0.05
CA PHE A 115 -11.42 -2.71 -0.79
C PHE A 115 -10.57 -2.00 -1.83
N PHE A 116 -11.13 -1.05 -2.57
CA PHE A 116 -10.37 -0.21 -3.48
C PHE A 116 -9.20 0.50 -2.76
N PHE A 117 -9.48 1.19 -1.65
CA PHE A 117 -8.44 1.94 -0.92
C PHE A 117 -7.38 1.04 -0.32
N ILE A 118 -7.77 0.00 0.43
CA ILE A 118 -6.79 -0.87 1.12
C ILE A 118 -5.91 -1.62 0.12
N ARG A 119 -6.45 -2.01 -1.05
CA ARG A 119 -5.66 -2.72 -2.06
C ARG A 119 -4.77 -1.80 -2.86
N MET A 120 -5.31 -0.67 -3.32
CA MET A 120 -4.53 0.30 -4.08
C MET A 120 -3.36 0.85 -3.25
N LEU A 121 -3.62 1.21 -1.99
CA LEU A 121 -2.61 1.82 -1.12
C LEU A 121 -1.68 0.79 -0.48
N GLY A 122 -2.22 -0.35 -0.03
CA GLY A 122 -1.45 -1.42 0.61
C GLY A 122 -0.65 -2.24 -0.38
N GLN A 123 -1.28 -3.22 -1.02
CA GLN A 123 -0.58 -4.15 -1.92
C GLN A 123 -0.04 -3.45 -3.17
N GLY A 124 -0.72 -2.43 -3.69
CA GLY A 124 -0.27 -1.70 -4.87
C GLY A 124 0.86 -0.72 -4.55
N SER A 125 0.52 0.38 -3.88
CA SER A 125 1.39 1.57 -3.82
C SER A 125 2.56 1.45 -2.84
N LEU A 126 2.41 0.71 -1.73
CA LEU A 126 3.51 0.50 -0.77
C LEU A 126 4.49 -0.60 -1.19
N SER A 127 4.20 -1.34 -2.26
CA SER A 127 5.08 -2.39 -2.80
C SER A 127 5.85 -1.97 -4.07
N LEU A 128 5.54 -0.80 -4.62
CA LEU A 128 6.28 -0.12 -5.70
C LEU A 128 7.66 0.34 -5.19
#